data_AF-A0A9Q8QLT5-F1
#
_entry.id   AF-A0A9Q8QLT5-F1
#
_cell.length_a   1.000
_cell.length_b   1.000
_cell.length_c   1.000
_cell.angle_alpha   90.00
_cell.angle_beta   90.00
_cell.angle_gamma   90.00
#
_symmetry.space_group_name_H-M   'P 1'
#
loop_
_entity.id
_entity.type
_entity.pdbx_description
1 polymer ?
#
loop_
_entity_poly.entity_id
_entity_poly.type
_entity_poly.pdbx_seq_one_letter_code
_entity_poly.pdbx_strand_id
1 'polypeptide(L)'
;MAAAADDVKIQPLSASSTAYDLDDMGVSSTKPLRPNSRHSSASSQRAGPSYAYENFHRGKQLRRMGLFSLCRWLLTVALAMSIYGVIWSYGNKDALPARKKKEFNTLVIGLSIGLSLNLASSLKRDVGELRWWLLSQRDYTPQEADLILQSENLSRLIMLGWTSRRPLVHAFMLLFLALNLASQLALALLGITYNVNPADKFTVTQPGMVGIPDMSDIQVRPALANNTSRNLNESQTINARRYTANTFGVVSLSLQSALIIDLPKPGKIYNPDDPLLFWDEDRKTWSYVFYEATPDDEPFQPNVASNRSISVYAECKGWRVVKGGDGLNYTFTVDFGNGTKQDWETPYINGPDQTTFLHDPSTQSGDFSGRVDAFEASRTEPWAYSCEITIDPVVNAVIKEQEVGVNVTQYAAPAIALQGYGSSPNGLTNDTKPFQWQSYPAESYFGEACYGAADRMALLVARFAIGSIAVTAQTNRNIKARGMAPLKGITLEITNWTYLHLILGLTVGIQLLIAVVSILVANRVQVRCHSFLSMAALIRPALQDVSSRASAADGQEVASMMGKETRLRYARERGGGFQIRSSGI
;
A
#
# COMPACT_ATOMS: atom_id res chain seq x y z
N MET A 1 35.17 16.79 -8.34
CA MET A 1 36.34 16.20 -7.67
C MET A 1 35.86 15.02 -6.85
N ALA A 2 36.52 13.87 -7.01
CA ALA A 2 36.44 12.62 -6.25
C ALA A 2 35.11 11.83 -6.24
N ALA A 3 35.05 10.85 -7.16
CA ALA A 3 34.30 9.61 -7.02
C ALA A 3 35.08 8.64 -6.10
N ALA A 4 34.39 7.86 -5.28
CA ALA A 4 34.95 6.73 -4.55
C ALA A 4 34.29 5.44 -5.03
N ALA A 5 35.09 4.59 -5.66
CA ALA A 5 34.79 3.23 -6.05
C ALA A 5 35.29 2.30 -4.95
N ASP A 6 34.52 1.25 -4.63
CA ASP A 6 34.99 0.15 -3.80
C ASP A 6 34.91 -1.19 -4.57
N ASP A 7 36.07 -1.83 -4.60
CA ASP A 7 36.41 -3.14 -5.13
C ASP A 7 35.68 -4.27 -4.42
N VAL A 8 35.06 -5.19 -5.18
CA VAL A 8 34.82 -6.56 -4.68
C VAL A 8 35.28 -7.57 -5.73
N LYS A 9 36.26 -8.33 -5.27
CA LYS A 9 37.13 -9.30 -5.93
C LYS A 9 36.39 -10.59 -6.26
N ILE A 10 36.41 -10.99 -7.53
CA ILE A 10 35.96 -12.29 -8.02
C ILE A 10 37.11 -13.30 -7.86
N GLN A 11 36.85 -14.46 -7.26
CA GLN A 11 37.62 -15.68 -7.50
C GLN A 11 36.72 -16.95 -7.50
N PRO A 12 37.11 -17.99 -8.25
CA PRO A 12 36.22 -19.05 -8.73
C PRO A 12 36.19 -20.29 -7.83
N LEU A 13 35.04 -20.97 -7.77
CA LEU A 13 34.89 -22.27 -7.11
C LEU A 13 35.28 -23.41 -8.05
N SER A 14 36.32 -24.12 -7.62
CA SER A 14 36.92 -25.30 -8.23
C SER A 14 36.06 -26.56 -8.12
N ALA A 15 36.21 -27.42 -9.12
CA ALA A 15 35.72 -28.78 -9.18
C ALA A 15 36.19 -29.64 -7.99
N SER A 16 35.33 -30.55 -7.53
CA SER A 16 35.70 -31.66 -6.64
C SER A 16 35.35 -32.98 -7.33
N SER A 17 36.42 -33.73 -7.61
CA SER A 17 36.41 -35.13 -8.00
C SER A 17 36.28 -36.02 -6.77
N THR A 18 35.50 -37.08 -6.85
CA THR A 18 35.70 -38.26 -6.00
C THR A 18 35.64 -39.50 -6.86
N ALA A 19 36.82 -40.03 -7.17
CA ALA A 19 37.06 -41.41 -7.53
C ALA A 19 36.94 -42.28 -6.26
N TYR A 20 36.42 -43.49 -6.40
CA TYR A 20 36.71 -44.59 -5.48
C TYR A 20 36.95 -45.85 -6.31
N ASP A 21 38.15 -46.40 -6.09
CA ASP A 21 38.73 -47.60 -6.66
C ASP A 21 38.13 -48.89 -6.08
N LEU A 22 38.34 -49.97 -6.83
CA LEU A 22 38.12 -51.37 -6.46
C LEU A 22 39.02 -51.81 -5.29
N ASP A 23 38.52 -52.79 -4.51
CA ASP A 23 39.36 -53.91 -4.04
C ASP A 23 38.52 -55.17 -3.70
N ASP A 24 38.71 -56.17 -4.56
CA ASP A 24 39.14 -57.56 -4.35
C ASP A 24 38.66 -58.52 -3.23
N MET A 25 38.54 -59.77 -3.71
CA MET A 25 38.77 -61.12 -3.13
C MET A 25 37.93 -61.77 -1.99
N GLY A 26 37.59 -63.06 -2.25
CA GLY A 26 37.44 -64.13 -1.26
C GLY A 26 36.21 -65.03 -1.45
N VAL A 27 36.16 -65.94 -2.45
CA VAL A 27 36.52 -67.39 -2.41
C VAL A 27 35.80 -68.24 -1.35
N SER A 28 35.19 -69.34 -1.82
CA SER A 28 35.03 -70.69 -1.20
C SER A 28 33.59 -71.20 -1.39
N SER A 29 33.26 -72.42 -1.84
CA SER A 29 34.00 -73.60 -2.30
C SER A 29 32.96 -74.62 -2.83
N THR A 30 33.26 -75.28 -3.97
CA THR A 30 33.01 -76.71 -4.35
C THR A 30 31.61 -77.35 -4.21
N LYS A 31 31.08 -78.29 -5.03
CA LYS A 31 31.42 -79.09 -6.24
C LYS A 31 30.17 -80.02 -6.49
N PRO A 32 30.13 -81.03 -7.39
CA PRO A 32 29.71 -80.95 -8.80
C PRO A 32 28.59 -81.98 -9.14
N LEU A 33 28.14 -82.10 -10.41
CA LEU A 33 27.94 -83.40 -11.10
C LEU A 33 27.29 -83.25 -12.50
N ARG A 34 28.15 -83.54 -13.50
CA ARG A 34 28.00 -84.26 -14.78
C ARG A 34 26.77 -84.17 -15.72
N PRO A 35 27.02 -84.42 -17.04
CA PRO A 35 26.15 -84.09 -18.16
C PRO A 35 25.26 -85.25 -18.59
N ASN A 36 24.20 -84.97 -19.34
CA ASN A 36 23.78 -85.90 -20.39
C ASN A 36 23.00 -85.24 -21.51
N SER A 37 23.29 -85.74 -22.70
CA SER A 37 22.78 -85.39 -24.02
C SER A 37 21.32 -85.79 -24.22
N ARG A 38 20.62 -85.11 -25.13
CA ARG A 38 19.94 -85.72 -26.30
C ARG A 38 19.31 -84.67 -27.21
N HIS A 39 19.55 -84.87 -28.50
CA HIS A 39 18.83 -84.26 -29.61
C HIS A 39 17.33 -84.59 -29.55
N SER A 40 16.50 -83.60 -29.90
CA SER A 40 15.30 -83.83 -30.69
C SER A 40 14.85 -82.52 -31.33
N SER A 41 15.06 -82.47 -32.64
CA SER A 41 14.44 -81.57 -33.58
C SER A 41 12.91 -81.77 -33.55
N ALA A 42 12.17 -80.70 -33.27
CA ALA A 42 10.75 -80.61 -33.59
C ALA A 42 10.44 -79.17 -34.00
N SER A 43 10.15 -79.01 -35.28
CA SER A 43 9.57 -77.80 -35.87
C SER A 43 8.23 -77.50 -35.21
N SER A 44 8.24 -76.62 -34.20
CA SER A 44 7.04 -75.98 -33.70
C SER A 44 6.92 -74.64 -34.41
N GLN A 45 5.98 -74.55 -35.35
CA GLN A 45 5.42 -73.27 -35.76
C GLN A 45 4.93 -72.55 -34.50
N ARG A 46 5.74 -71.62 -33.99
CA ARG A 46 5.30 -70.66 -32.97
C ARG A 46 4.25 -69.78 -33.64
N ALA A 47 2.98 -70.10 -33.37
CA ALA A 47 1.94 -69.08 -33.36
C ALA A 47 2.45 -67.95 -32.47
N GLY A 48 2.80 -66.81 -33.08
CA GLY A 48 3.22 -65.64 -32.34
C GLY A 48 2.11 -65.23 -31.37
N PRO A 49 2.44 -64.77 -30.15
CA PRO A 49 1.42 -64.21 -29.28
C PRO A 49 0.77 -63.04 -30.02
N SER A 50 -0.51 -63.21 -30.36
CA SER A 50 -1.37 -62.12 -30.82
C SER A 50 -1.52 -61.18 -29.63
N TYR A 51 -0.65 -60.17 -29.57
CA TYR A 51 -0.81 -59.07 -28.64
C TYR A 51 -2.13 -58.38 -29.00
N ALA A 52 -3.13 -58.53 -28.13
CA ALA A 52 -4.37 -57.78 -28.23
C ALA A 52 -4.04 -56.29 -28.17
N TYR A 53 -3.99 -55.66 -29.33
CA TYR A 53 -3.81 -54.22 -29.42
C TYR A 53 -4.96 -53.56 -28.66
N GLU A 54 -4.63 -52.74 -27.67
CA GLU A 54 -5.62 -51.95 -26.95
C GLU A 54 -6.33 -51.03 -27.96
N ASN A 55 -7.58 -51.36 -28.28
CA ASN A 55 -8.37 -50.62 -29.25
C ASN A 55 -8.41 -49.14 -28.86
N PHE A 56 -8.06 -48.25 -29.81
CA PHE A 56 -8.03 -46.81 -29.58
C PHE A 56 -9.43 -46.25 -29.27
N HIS A 57 -9.69 -45.91 -28.00
CA HIS A 57 -10.94 -45.29 -27.56
C HIS A 57 -10.76 -43.78 -27.38
N ARG A 58 -11.16 -42.99 -28.39
CA ARG A 58 -11.08 -41.51 -28.39
C ARG A 58 -11.68 -40.87 -27.14
N GLY A 59 -12.83 -41.33 -26.67
CA GLY A 59 -13.50 -40.76 -25.49
C GLY A 59 -12.74 -40.97 -24.18
N LYS A 60 -12.11 -42.15 -23.99
CA LYS A 60 -11.32 -42.44 -22.79
C LYS A 60 -10.02 -41.64 -22.75
N GLN A 61 -9.35 -41.47 -23.90
CA GLN A 61 -8.15 -40.63 -24.02
C GLN A 61 -8.46 -39.15 -23.74
N LEU A 62 -9.54 -38.62 -24.34
CA LEU A 62 -9.99 -37.25 -24.13
C LEU A 62 -10.29 -36.97 -22.65
N ARG A 63 -11.04 -37.84 -21.97
CA ARG A 63 -11.36 -37.67 -20.55
C ARG A 63 -10.11 -37.70 -19.66
N ARG A 64 -9.18 -38.61 -19.95
CA ARG A 64 -7.92 -38.74 -19.19
C ARG A 64 -7.06 -37.48 -19.35
N MET A 65 -6.83 -37.02 -20.58
CA MET A 65 -6.07 -35.79 -20.86
C MET A 65 -6.74 -34.55 -20.30
N GLY A 66 -8.05 -34.44 -20.50
CA GLY A 66 -8.88 -33.36 -19.98
C GLY A 66 -8.77 -33.24 -18.47
N LEU A 67 -8.88 -34.35 -17.73
CA LEU A 67 -8.75 -34.34 -16.27
C LEU A 67 -7.36 -33.85 -15.81
N PHE A 68 -6.28 -34.40 -16.38
CA PHE A 68 -4.93 -33.98 -15.99
C PHE A 68 -4.62 -32.53 -16.36
N SER A 69 -5.14 -32.03 -17.47
CA SER A 69 -4.97 -30.65 -17.88
C SER A 69 -5.81 -29.69 -17.04
N LEU A 70 -7.04 -30.09 -16.71
CA LEU A 70 -7.92 -29.35 -15.80
C LEU A 70 -7.29 -29.22 -14.41
N CYS A 71 -6.72 -30.27 -13.83
CA CYS A 71 -6.05 -30.19 -12.53
C CYS A 71 -4.87 -29.19 -12.55
N ARG A 72 -4.06 -29.20 -13.63
CA ARG A 72 -2.94 -28.26 -13.80
C ARG A 72 -3.42 -26.82 -13.96
N TRP A 73 -4.49 -26.61 -14.72
CA TRP A 73 -5.11 -25.31 -14.90
C TRP A 73 -5.73 -24.78 -13.60
N LEU A 74 -6.43 -25.63 -12.83
CA LEU A 74 -6.96 -25.27 -11.52
C LEU A 74 -5.84 -24.85 -10.55
N LEU A 75 -4.68 -25.50 -10.60
CA LEU A 75 -3.51 -25.08 -9.82
C LEU A 75 -3.01 -23.68 -10.24
N THR A 76 -2.99 -23.37 -11.54
CA THR A 76 -2.69 -22.01 -12.02
C THR A 76 -3.70 -21.00 -11.50
N VAL A 77 -4.99 -21.31 -11.59
CA VAL A 77 -6.06 -20.44 -11.07
C VAL A 77 -5.86 -20.19 -9.58
N ALA A 78 -5.58 -21.24 -8.80
CA ALA A 78 -5.34 -21.11 -7.36
C ALA A 78 -4.12 -20.22 -7.04
N LEU A 79 -3.02 -20.37 -7.78
CA LEU A 79 -1.83 -19.54 -7.62
C LEU A 79 -2.09 -18.08 -8.03
N ALA A 80 -2.75 -17.85 -9.17
CA ALA A 80 -3.11 -16.52 -9.64
C ALA A 80 -4.06 -15.80 -8.66
N MET A 81 -5.08 -16.50 -8.16
CA MET A 81 -5.99 -15.99 -7.14
C MET A 81 -5.29 -15.70 -5.81
N SER A 82 -4.29 -16.51 -5.44
CA SER A 82 -3.49 -16.27 -4.24
C SER A 82 -2.65 -15.00 -4.37
N ILE A 83 -2.02 -14.78 -5.52
CA ILE A 83 -1.28 -13.53 -5.82
C ILE A 83 -2.22 -12.34 -5.75
N TYR A 84 -3.39 -12.43 -6.40
CA TYR A 84 -4.40 -11.38 -6.38
C TYR A 84 -4.86 -11.08 -4.94
N GLY A 85 -5.15 -12.11 -4.15
CA GLY A 85 -5.58 -11.97 -2.76
C GLY A 85 -4.53 -11.32 -1.86
N VAL A 86 -3.24 -11.64 -2.05
CA VAL A 86 -2.14 -11.01 -1.31
C VAL A 86 -2.04 -9.52 -1.68
N ILE A 87 -2.06 -9.18 -2.97
CA ILE A 87 -1.99 -7.79 -3.43
C ILE A 87 -3.22 -7.00 -2.93
N TRP A 88 -4.42 -7.58 -3.03
CA TRP A 88 -5.66 -6.97 -2.55
C TRP A 88 -5.63 -6.74 -1.03
N SER A 89 -5.27 -7.75 -0.24
CA SER A 89 -5.26 -7.66 1.22
C SER A 89 -4.25 -6.64 1.76
N TYR A 90 -3.13 -6.45 1.06
CA TYR A 90 -2.12 -5.47 1.44
C TYR A 90 -2.40 -4.08 0.85
N GLY A 91 -3.04 -3.99 -0.31
CA GLY A 91 -3.41 -2.74 -0.98
C GLY A 91 -4.60 -2.02 -0.36
N ASN A 92 -5.51 -2.74 0.32
CA ASN A 92 -6.67 -2.13 0.98
C ASN A 92 -6.35 -1.49 2.34
N LYS A 93 -5.08 -1.35 2.71
CA LYS A 93 -4.64 -0.80 4.00
C LYS A 93 -3.88 0.49 3.79
N ASP A 94 -4.36 1.56 4.43
CA ASP A 94 -3.77 2.92 4.33
C ASP A 94 -2.35 3.02 4.88
N ALA A 95 -1.97 2.12 5.79
CA ALA A 95 -0.62 1.99 6.30
C ALA A 95 -0.38 0.59 6.87
N LEU A 96 0.84 0.08 6.70
CA LEU A 96 1.31 -1.19 7.23
C LEU A 96 2.64 -0.99 7.97
N PRO A 97 2.91 -1.74 9.06
CA PRO A 97 4.20 -1.66 9.73
C PRO A 97 5.33 -2.09 8.80
N ALA A 98 6.50 -1.44 8.87
CA ALA A 98 7.66 -1.77 8.03
C ALA A 98 8.07 -3.26 8.04
N ARG A 99 7.81 -3.99 9.13
CA ARG A 99 8.05 -5.45 9.23
C ARG A 99 7.26 -6.25 8.20
N LYS A 100 6.05 -5.82 7.86
CA LYS A 100 5.17 -6.47 6.87
C LYS A 100 5.68 -6.36 5.43
N LYS A 101 6.64 -5.46 5.16
CA LYS A 101 7.31 -5.36 3.85
C LYS A 101 7.97 -6.67 3.43
N LYS A 102 8.71 -7.30 4.36
CA LYS A 102 9.43 -8.54 4.08
C LYS A 102 8.45 -9.69 3.81
N GLU A 103 7.41 -9.81 4.62
CA GLU A 103 6.37 -10.82 4.47
C GLU A 103 5.65 -10.72 3.12
N PHE A 104 5.22 -9.50 2.74
CA PHE A 104 4.61 -9.25 1.43
C PHE A 104 5.52 -9.66 0.28
N ASN A 105 6.77 -9.19 0.28
CA ASN A 105 7.72 -9.50 -0.78
C ASN A 105 7.99 -11.00 -0.89
N THR A 106 8.17 -11.71 0.23
CA THR A 106 8.38 -13.16 0.23
C THR A 106 7.18 -13.91 -0.34
N LEU A 107 5.96 -13.52 0.03
CA LEU A 107 4.74 -14.17 -0.47
C LEU A 107 4.55 -13.95 -1.97
N VAL A 108 4.64 -12.71 -2.44
CA VAL A 108 4.42 -12.39 -3.87
C VAL A 108 5.50 -13.03 -4.75
N ILE A 109 6.77 -12.97 -4.34
CA ILE A 109 7.88 -13.61 -5.07
C ILE A 109 7.70 -15.14 -5.08
N GLY A 110 7.43 -15.76 -3.93
CA GLY A 110 7.24 -17.20 -3.83
C GLY A 110 6.08 -17.71 -4.67
N LEU A 111 4.93 -17.04 -4.62
CA LEU A 111 3.76 -17.38 -5.43
C LEU A 111 4.00 -17.16 -6.93
N SER A 112 4.73 -16.10 -7.30
CA SER A 112 5.08 -15.82 -8.71
C SER A 112 6.03 -16.87 -9.30
N ILE A 113 7.00 -17.35 -8.51
CA ILE A 113 7.86 -18.47 -8.89
C ILE A 113 7.06 -19.76 -9.03
N GLY A 114 6.13 -20.03 -8.09
CA GLY A 114 5.25 -21.19 -8.19
C GLY A 114 4.39 -21.15 -9.46
N LEU A 115 3.85 -19.98 -9.80
CA LEU A 115 3.06 -19.76 -11.01
C LEU A 115 3.89 -19.96 -12.28
N SER A 116 5.12 -19.43 -12.34
CA SER A 116 6.00 -19.59 -13.51
C SER A 116 6.38 -21.04 -13.75
N LEU A 117 6.72 -21.78 -12.69
CA LEU A 117 7.06 -23.20 -12.77
C LEU A 117 5.88 -24.06 -13.21
N ASN A 118 4.67 -23.78 -12.68
CA ASN A 118 3.47 -24.50 -13.09
C ASN A 118 3.14 -24.26 -14.58
N LEU A 119 3.29 -23.02 -15.05
CA LEU A 119 3.03 -22.66 -16.44
C LEU A 119 4.04 -23.32 -17.40
N ALA A 120 5.34 -23.28 -17.07
CA ALA A 120 6.38 -23.96 -17.84
C ALA A 120 6.15 -25.49 -17.89
N SER A 121 5.79 -26.10 -16.76
CA SER A 121 5.47 -27.52 -16.67
C SER A 121 4.24 -27.89 -17.51
N SER A 122 3.20 -27.05 -17.51
CA SER A 122 2.02 -27.23 -18.34
C SER A 122 2.38 -27.19 -19.83
N LEU A 123 3.10 -26.16 -20.26
CA LEU A 123 3.52 -26.01 -21.67
C LEU A 123 4.38 -27.19 -22.13
N LYS A 124 5.33 -27.65 -21.31
CA LYS A 124 6.16 -28.83 -21.61
C LYS A 124 5.30 -30.07 -21.88
N ARG A 125 4.27 -30.28 -21.06
CA ARG A 125 3.37 -31.43 -21.21
C ARG A 125 2.49 -31.31 -22.46
N ASP A 126 2.00 -30.11 -22.75
CA ASP A 126 1.18 -29.86 -23.94
C ASP A 126 1.98 -30.10 -25.24
N VAL A 127 3.28 -29.71 -25.27
CA VAL A 127 4.22 -30.06 -26.35
C VAL A 127 4.38 -31.58 -26.47
N GLY A 128 4.55 -32.28 -25.35
CA GLY A 128 4.70 -33.75 -25.32
C GLY A 128 3.46 -34.51 -25.83
N GLU A 129 2.27 -33.93 -25.69
CA GLU A 129 1.03 -34.48 -26.25
C GLU A 129 0.90 -34.15 -27.74
N LEU A 130 1.22 -32.92 -28.15
CA LEU A 130 1.13 -32.45 -29.53
C LEU A 130 2.19 -33.04 -30.48
N ARG A 131 3.34 -33.49 -29.97
CA ARG A 131 4.40 -34.10 -30.81
C ARG A 131 3.88 -35.30 -31.62
N TRP A 132 2.94 -36.06 -31.07
CA TRP A 132 2.34 -37.22 -31.73
C TRP A 132 1.45 -36.82 -32.90
N TRP A 133 0.70 -35.73 -32.74
CA TRP A 133 -0.05 -35.14 -33.83
C TRP A 133 0.89 -34.61 -34.91
N LEU A 134 1.95 -33.91 -34.53
CA LEU A 134 2.95 -33.38 -35.45
C LEU A 134 3.57 -34.50 -36.32
N LEU A 135 4.00 -35.61 -35.70
CA LEU A 135 4.54 -36.79 -36.39
C LEU A 135 3.55 -37.51 -37.32
N SER A 136 2.25 -37.31 -37.13
CA SER A 136 1.23 -38.00 -37.94
C SER A 136 0.92 -37.31 -39.28
N GLN A 137 1.23 -36.01 -39.37
CA GLN A 137 0.79 -35.17 -40.48
C GLN A 137 1.56 -35.46 -41.77
N ARG A 138 2.88 -35.68 -41.68
CA ARG A 138 3.77 -35.86 -42.83
C ARG A 138 4.89 -36.85 -42.54
N ASP A 139 5.62 -37.24 -43.58
CA ASP A 139 6.80 -38.09 -43.45
C ASP A 139 8.04 -37.21 -43.14
N TYR A 140 8.74 -37.50 -42.05
CA TYR A 140 9.89 -36.73 -41.54
C TYR A 140 11.20 -37.50 -41.76
N THR A 141 12.35 -36.82 -41.80
CA THR A 141 13.64 -37.55 -41.75
C THR A 141 13.80 -38.23 -40.38
N PRO A 142 14.64 -39.27 -40.26
CA PRO A 142 14.92 -39.91 -38.97
C PRO A 142 15.44 -38.93 -37.92
N GLN A 143 16.29 -37.96 -38.31
CA GLN A 143 16.78 -36.89 -37.43
C GLN A 143 15.66 -35.93 -37.00
N GLU A 144 14.79 -35.50 -37.92
CA GLU A 144 13.65 -34.64 -37.58
C GLU A 144 12.67 -35.37 -36.65
N ALA A 145 12.41 -36.66 -36.89
CA ALA A 145 11.50 -37.46 -36.08
C ALA A 145 12.03 -37.69 -34.66
N ASP A 146 13.33 -37.97 -34.48
CA ASP A 146 13.95 -38.08 -33.15
C ASP A 146 13.90 -36.75 -32.39
N LEU A 147 14.20 -35.64 -33.06
CA LEU A 147 14.09 -34.30 -32.46
C LEU A 147 12.64 -33.93 -32.10
N ILE A 148 11.64 -34.32 -32.90
CA ILE A 148 10.22 -34.15 -32.55
C ILE A 148 9.85 -35.02 -31.35
N LEU A 149 10.37 -36.25 -31.26
CA LEU A 149 10.13 -37.12 -30.10
C LEU A 149 10.72 -36.53 -28.82
N GLN A 150 11.87 -35.87 -28.90
CA GLN A 150 12.52 -35.21 -27.77
C GLN A 150 12.07 -33.74 -27.57
N SER A 151 11.03 -33.28 -28.28
CA SER A 151 10.59 -31.87 -28.30
C SER A 151 10.12 -31.30 -26.96
N GLU A 152 9.87 -32.15 -25.96
CA GLU A 152 9.60 -31.72 -24.57
C GLU A 152 10.77 -30.96 -23.95
N ASN A 153 11.99 -31.19 -24.44
CA ASN A 153 13.17 -30.44 -24.03
C ASN A 153 13.33 -29.23 -24.95
N LEU A 154 13.27 -28.03 -24.36
CA LEU A 154 13.33 -26.77 -25.10
C LEU A 154 14.58 -26.64 -25.98
N SER A 155 15.73 -27.15 -25.52
CA SER A 155 16.97 -27.22 -26.31
C SER A 155 16.81 -28.06 -27.59
N ARG A 156 16.15 -29.24 -27.49
CA ARG A 156 15.89 -30.11 -28.64
C ARG A 156 14.84 -29.52 -29.57
N LEU A 157 13.84 -28.80 -29.04
CA LEU A 157 12.86 -28.06 -29.82
C LEU A 157 13.50 -26.93 -30.65
N ILE A 158 14.48 -26.23 -30.09
CA ILE A 158 15.26 -25.20 -30.82
C ILE A 158 16.12 -25.86 -31.90
N MET A 159 16.83 -26.95 -31.56
CA MET A 159 17.60 -27.73 -32.55
C MET A 159 16.73 -28.21 -33.71
N LEU A 160 15.52 -28.71 -33.43
CA LEU A 160 14.54 -29.09 -34.45
C LEU A 160 14.21 -27.93 -35.39
N GLY A 161 14.06 -26.72 -34.85
CA GLY A 161 13.83 -25.51 -35.61
C GLY A 161 14.99 -25.10 -36.51
N TRP A 162 16.24 -25.42 -36.15
CA TRP A 162 17.42 -25.18 -37.00
C TRP A 162 17.64 -26.28 -38.04
N THR A 163 17.31 -27.53 -37.72
CA THR A 163 17.53 -28.67 -38.62
C THR A 163 16.44 -28.80 -39.68
N SER A 164 15.18 -28.50 -39.34
CA SER A 164 14.08 -28.60 -40.28
C SER A 164 13.97 -27.36 -41.17
N ARG A 165 13.56 -27.53 -42.44
CA ARG A 165 13.24 -26.43 -43.38
C ARG A 165 11.73 -26.20 -43.53
N ARG A 166 10.91 -26.85 -42.69
CA ARG A 166 9.46 -26.96 -42.90
C ARG A 166 8.70 -25.87 -42.15
N PRO A 167 7.80 -25.10 -42.79
CA PRO A 167 7.13 -23.95 -42.18
C PRO A 167 6.25 -24.34 -40.98
N LEU A 168 5.62 -25.52 -41.01
CA LEU A 168 4.78 -26.00 -39.91
C LEU A 168 5.60 -26.30 -38.64
N VAL A 169 6.82 -26.82 -38.79
CA VAL A 169 7.74 -27.10 -37.67
C VAL A 169 8.27 -25.80 -37.08
N HIS A 170 8.62 -24.82 -37.93
CA HIS A 170 9.00 -23.49 -37.46
C HIS A 170 7.85 -22.79 -36.74
N ALA A 171 6.61 -22.86 -37.25
CA ALA A 171 5.44 -22.27 -36.59
C ALA A 171 5.18 -22.92 -35.22
N PHE A 172 5.33 -24.24 -35.11
CA PHE A 172 5.21 -24.96 -33.85
C PHE A 172 6.28 -24.50 -32.84
N MET A 173 7.57 -24.49 -33.25
CA MET A 173 8.67 -24.04 -32.41
C MET A 173 8.49 -22.58 -31.96
N LEU A 174 8.18 -21.67 -32.89
CA LEU A 174 8.01 -20.25 -32.61
C LEU A 174 6.85 -20.00 -31.63
N LEU A 175 5.72 -20.70 -31.80
CA LEU A 175 4.58 -20.58 -30.90
C LEU A 175 4.95 -20.94 -29.46
N PHE A 176 5.56 -22.12 -29.25
CA PHE A 176 5.90 -22.58 -27.89
C PHE A 176 7.04 -21.77 -27.27
N LEU A 177 8.02 -21.34 -28.07
CA LEU A 177 9.08 -20.46 -27.58
C LEU A 177 8.51 -19.10 -27.18
N ALA A 178 7.64 -18.51 -28.00
CA ALA A 178 6.98 -17.24 -27.70
C ALA A 178 6.11 -17.34 -26.44
N LEU A 179 5.37 -18.44 -26.25
CA LEU A 179 4.55 -18.65 -25.05
C LEU A 179 5.40 -18.81 -23.77
N ASN A 180 6.52 -19.54 -23.85
CA ASN A 180 7.45 -19.68 -22.73
C ASN A 180 8.11 -18.33 -22.38
N LEU A 181 8.45 -17.51 -23.38
CA LEU A 181 9.02 -16.18 -23.14
C LEU A 181 7.98 -15.18 -22.62
N ALA A 182 6.80 -15.14 -23.26
CA ALA A 182 5.71 -14.23 -22.90
C ALA A 182 5.20 -14.49 -21.48
N SER A 183 5.13 -15.75 -21.05
CA SER A 183 4.75 -16.10 -19.68
C SER A 183 5.75 -15.61 -18.63
N GLN A 184 7.05 -15.73 -18.90
CA GLN A 184 8.09 -15.20 -18.00
C GLN A 184 8.07 -13.67 -17.97
N LEU A 185 7.89 -13.02 -19.12
CA LEU A 185 7.78 -11.57 -19.21
C LEU A 185 6.54 -11.05 -18.48
N ALA A 186 5.38 -11.69 -18.66
CA ALA A 186 4.15 -11.30 -17.97
C ALA A 186 4.29 -11.34 -16.45
N LEU A 187 5.00 -12.34 -15.90
CA LEU A 187 5.26 -12.45 -14.47
C LEU A 187 6.32 -11.45 -13.97
N ALA A 188 7.34 -11.15 -14.77
CA ALA A 188 8.28 -10.08 -14.46
C ALA A 188 7.55 -8.72 -14.42
N LEU A 189 6.63 -8.49 -15.35
CA LEU A 189 5.78 -7.30 -15.38
C LEU A 189 4.78 -7.23 -14.23
N LEU A 190 4.49 -8.34 -13.53
CA LEU A 190 3.66 -8.29 -12.33
C LEU A 190 4.34 -7.48 -11.22
N GLY A 191 5.67 -7.57 -11.10
CA GLY A 191 6.45 -6.86 -10.09
C GLY A 191 6.46 -5.33 -10.26
N ILE A 192 6.10 -4.81 -11.45
CA ILE A 192 5.98 -3.36 -11.70
C ILE A 192 4.53 -2.85 -11.53
N THR A 193 3.55 -3.73 -11.32
CA THR A 193 2.13 -3.31 -11.15
C THR A 193 1.84 -2.72 -9.79
N TYR A 194 2.75 -2.88 -8.84
CA TYR A 194 2.65 -2.36 -7.48
C TYR A 194 3.97 -1.72 -7.06
N ASN A 195 3.89 -0.74 -6.16
CA ASN A 195 5.04 -0.13 -5.53
C ASN A 195 4.87 -0.15 -4.00
N VAL A 196 5.96 -0.40 -3.29
CA VAL A 196 5.98 -0.38 -1.82
C VAL A 196 6.65 0.90 -1.36
N ASN A 197 5.83 1.93 -1.20
CA ASN A 197 6.26 3.27 -0.82
C ASN A 197 6.28 3.43 0.71
N PRO A 198 7.04 4.40 1.24
CA PRO A 198 6.84 4.89 2.60
C PRO A 198 5.40 5.40 2.77
N ALA A 199 4.83 5.18 3.95
CA ALA A 199 3.51 5.71 4.26
C ALA A 199 3.61 7.19 4.62
N ASP A 200 3.29 8.07 3.68
CA ASP A 200 3.46 9.52 3.86
C ASP A 200 2.17 10.24 4.32
N LYS A 201 1.02 9.56 4.29
CA LYS A 201 -0.29 10.11 4.68
C LYS A 201 -0.81 9.61 6.02
N PHE A 202 -0.59 8.32 6.29
CA PHE A 202 -1.04 7.65 7.50
C PHE A 202 0.07 6.80 8.03
N THR A 203 0.08 6.57 9.33
CA THR A 203 0.95 5.59 9.92
C THR A 203 0.25 4.76 11.00
N VAL A 204 0.79 3.57 11.22
CA VAL A 204 0.37 2.69 12.30
C VAL A 204 0.95 3.23 13.60
N THR A 205 0.10 3.38 14.61
CA THR A 205 0.53 3.79 15.95
C THR A 205 0.54 2.60 16.90
N GLN A 206 1.39 2.64 17.92
CA GLN A 206 1.45 1.65 18.99
C GLN A 206 1.57 2.34 20.36
N PRO A 207 1.06 1.76 21.45
CA PRO A 207 1.25 2.32 22.78
C PRO A 207 2.74 2.49 23.11
N GLY A 208 3.16 3.69 23.51
CA GLY A 208 4.56 4.02 23.75
C GLY A 208 4.75 5.43 24.32
N MET A 209 6.01 5.87 24.39
CA MET A 209 6.34 7.25 24.73
C MET A 209 6.25 8.12 23.48
N VAL A 210 5.59 9.27 23.60
CA VAL A 210 5.41 10.26 22.53
C VAL A 210 5.77 11.65 23.04
N GLY A 211 6.13 12.54 22.12
CA GLY A 211 6.17 13.97 22.37
C GLY A 211 4.75 14.53 22.25
N ILE A 212 4.25 15.17 23.30
CA ILE A 212 3.00 15.93 23.27
C ILE A 212 3.30 17.39 23.63
N PRO A 213 2.59 18.37 23.07
CA PRO A 213 2.81 19.76 23.45
C PRO A 213 2.49 19.95 24.93
N ASP A 214 3.38 20.63 25.64
CA ASP A 214 3.15 21.00 27.04
C ASP A 214 2.09 22.10 27.09
N MET A 215 0.86 21.72 27.44
CA MET A 215 -0.28 22.64 27.53
C MET A 215 -0.50 23.17 28.95
N SER A 216 0.48 23.07 29.85
CA SER A 216 0.35 23.57 31.23
C SER A 216 0.36 25.10 31.32
N ASP A 217 1.04 25.78 30.39
CA ASP A 217 1.14 27.24 30.31
C ASP A 217 1.37 27.71 28.86
N ILE A 218 1.08 28.98 28.58
CA ILE A 218 1.42 29.62 27.31
C ILE A 218 2.90 29.98 27.35
N GLN A 219 3.74 29.26 26.60
CA GLN A 219 5.19 29.45 26.64
C GLN A 219 5.61 30.68 25.82
N VAL A 220 5.79 31.79 26.52
CA VAL A 220 6.39 33.01 25.96
C VAL A 220 7.90 32.81 25.78
N ARG A 221 8.35 32.47 24.56
CA ARG A 221 9.78 32.50 24.23
C ARG A 221 10.26 33.96 24.30
N PRO A 222 11.25 34.30 25.15
CA PRO A 222 11.86 35.61 25.09
C PRO A 222 12.76 35.65 23.86
N ALA A 223 12.28 36.28 22.78
CA ALA A 223 12.99 36.40 21.50
C ALA A 223 14.38 37.09 21.59
N LEU A 224 14.77 37.60 22.76
CA LEU A 224 16.05 38.29 23.01
C LEU A 224 16.95 37.64 24.09
N ALA A 225 16.59 36.51 24.70
CA ALA A 225 17.23 36.03 25.93
C ALA A 225 18.17 34.83 25.76
N ASN A 226 19.00 34.79 24.71
CA ASN A 226 20.02 33.74 24.61
C ASN A 226 21.14 33.88 25.67
N ASN A 227 21.25 35.00 26.39
CA ASN A 227 22.27 35.19 27.44
C ASN A 227 21.77 35.86 28.73
N THR A 228 20.49 36.14 28.87
CA THR A 228 19.92 36.72 30.10
C THR A 228 18.58 36.06 30.38
N SER A 229 18.61 35.02 31.23
CA SER A 229 17.45 34.56 31.97
C SER A 229 16.90 35.73 32.80
N ARG A 230 16.11 36.61 32.18
CA ARG A 230 15.39 37.66 32.89
C ARG A 230 14.21 36.98 33.54
N ASN A 231 14.32 36.71 34.84
CA ASN A 231 13.17 36.35 35.65
C ASN A 231 12.19 37.53 35.59
N LEU A 232 11.13 37.39 34.80
CA LEU A 232 10.06 38.39 34.72
C LEU A 232 9.36 38.45 36.07
N ASN A 233 8.99 39.65 36.50
CA ASN A 233 8.10 39.82 37.65
C ASN A 233 6.72 39.22 37.29
N GLU A 234 5.97 38.75 38.28
CA GLU A 234 4.67 38.07 38.07
C GLU A 234 3.70 38.88 37.18
N SER A 235 3.60 40.19 37.39
CA SER A 235 2.80 41.09 36.56
C SER A 235 3.26 41.14 35.09
N GLN A 236 4.57 41.09 34.83
CA GLN A 236 5.11 41.07 33.47
C GLN A 236 4.82 39.73 32.78
N THR A 237 4.87 38.63 33.52
CA THR A 237 4.52 37.29 33.02
C THR A 237 3.04 37.21 32.63
N ILE A 238 2.14 37.74 33.47
CA ILE A 238 0.69 37.80 33.18
C ILE A 238 0.43 38.62 31.91
N ASN A 239 1.07 39.80 31.78
CA ASN A 239 0.91 40.65 30.61
C ASN A 239 1.48 40.00 29.35
N ALA A 240 2.60 39.28 29.46
CA ALA A 240 3.18 38.53 28.34
C ALA A 240 2.22 37.43 27.88
N ARG A 241 1.64 36.64 28.80
CA ARG A 241 0.64 35.61 28.46
C ARG A 241 -0.59 36.18 27.77
N ARG A 242 -1.12 37.29 28.28
CA ARG A 242 -2.26 38.01 27.68
C ARG A 242 -1.98 38.46 26.24
N TYR A 243 -0.83 39.11 26.01
CA TYR A 243 -0.41 39.53 24.68
C TYR A 243 -0.23 38.33 23.73
N THR A 244 0.40 37.27 24.22
CA THR A 244 0.65 36.06 23.42
C THR A 244 -0.64 35.31 23.10
N ALA A 245 -1.58 35.20 24.03
CA ALA A 245 -2.89 34.58 23.78
C ALA A 245 -3.66 35.30 22.66
N ASN A 246 -3.67 36.64 22.68
CA ASN A 246 -4.26 37.44 21.60
C ASN A 246 -3.52 37.23 20.27
N THR A 247 -2.19 37.35 20.29
CA THR A 247 -1.35 37.16 19.10
C THR A 247 -1.58 35.79 18.47
N PHE A 248 -1.68 34.73 19.29
CA PHE A 248 -1.96 33.38 18.83
C PHE A 248 -3.37 33.24 18.23
N GLY A 249 -4.38 33.91 18.80
CA GLY A 249 -5.69 33.98 18.18
C GLY A 249 -5.69 34.69 16.83
N VAL A 250 -4.92 35.77 16.67
CA VAL A 250 -4.74 36.45 15.38
C VAL A 250 -3.98 35.57 14.38
N VAL A 251 -2.86 34.94 14.78
CA VAL A 251 -2.10 33.99 13.96
C VAL A 251 -2.97 32.83 13.50
N SER A 252 -3.97 32.44 14.29
CA SER A 252 -4.88 31.36 13.92
C SER A 252 -5.67 31.61 12.63
N LEU A 253 -5.72 32.83 12.11
CA LEU A 253 -6.28 33.13 10.79
C LEU A 253 -5.51 32.45 9.65
N SER A 254 -4.22 32.12 9.85
CA SER A 254 -3.46 31.34 8.87
C SER A 254 -3.77 29.85 8.91
N LEU A 255 -4.53 29.38 9.91
CA LEU A 255 -4.93 27.99 10.02
C LEU A 255 -6.20 27.75 9.21
N GLN A 256 -6.16 26.72 8.36
CA GLN A 256 -7.34 26.30 7.61
C GLN A 256 -8.38 25.66 8.55
N SER A 257 -9.66 25.87 8.19
CA SER A 257 -10.80 25.29 8.88
C SER A 257 -11.62 24.39 7.97
N ALA A 258 -12.20 23.34 8.54
CA ALA A 258 -13.12 22.43 7.86
C ALA A 258 -14.32 22.08 8.74
N LEU A 259 -15.21 21.21 8.25
CA LEU A 259 -16.33 20.68 9.03
C LEU A 259 -15.88 19.52 9.91
N ILE A 260 -16.61 19.25 10.98
CA ILE A 260 -16.32 18.15 11.92
C ILE A 260 -16.30 16.75 11.25
N ILE A 261 -16.95 16.58 10.10
CA ILE A 261 -16.91 15.34 9.32
C ILE A 261 -15.53 15.04 8.71
N ASP A 262 -14.71 16.07 8.53
CA ASP A 262 -13.37 15.99 7.95
C ASP A 262 -12.27 15.84 9.02
N LEU A 263 -12.66 15.55 10.27
CA LEU A 263 -11.75 15.36 11.39
C LEU A 263 -10.69 14.29 11.04
N PRO A 264 -9.39 14.58 11.26
CA PRO A 264 -8.35 13.62 10.94
C PRO A 264 -8.51 12.36 11.80
N LYS A 265 -8.47 11.20 11.15
CA LYS A 265 -8.44 9.91 11.85
C LYS A 265 -7.12 9.78 12.63
N PRO A 266 -7.13 9.14 13.81
CA PRO A 266 -5.91 8.87 14.55
C PRO A 266 -4.85 8.18 13.69
N GLY A 267 -3.62 8.66 13.73
CA GLY A 267 -2.51 8.18 12.91
C GLY A 267 -2.33 8.89 11.56
N LYS A 268 -3.18 9.85 11.18
CA LYS A 268 -2.93 10.74 10.02
C LYS A 268 -1.68 11.57 10.27
N ILE A 269 -0.74 11.57 9.34
CA ILE A 269 0.49 12.38 9.45
C ILE A 269 0.13 13.85 9.26
N TYR A 270 0.70 14.71 10.10
CA TYR A 270 0.52 16.16 10.05
C TYR A 270 1.02 16.72 8.71
N ASN A 271 0.14 17.46 8.02
CA ASN A 271 0.48 18.24 6.85
C ASN A 271 0.07 19.71 7.13
N PRO A 272 0.97 20.70 6.94
CA PRO A 272 0.63 22.11 7.08
C PRO A 272 -0.54 22.60 6.22
N ASP A 273 -0.81 21.92 5.10
CA ASP A 273 -1.93 22.25 4.21
C ASP A 273 -3.28 21.68 4.68
N ASP A 274 -3.29 20.80 5.69
CA ASP A 274 -4.53 20.25 6.23
C ASP A 274 -5.24 21.24 7.17
N PRO A 275 -6.59 21.21 7.25
CA PRO A 275 -7.33 21.97 8.24
C PRO A 275 -6.97 21.51 9.66
N LEU A 276 -6.87 22.47 10.58
CA LEU A 276 -6.56 22.23 11.99
C LEU A 276 -7.72 22.58 12.92
N LEU A 277 -8.71 23.31 12.43
CA LEU A 277 -9.86 23.77 13.20
C LEU A 277 -11.13 23.26 12.55
N PHE A 278 -12.02 22.68 13.35
CA PHE A 278 -13.18 21.96 12.84
C PHE A 278 -14.45 22.52 13.44
N TRP A 279 -15.39 22.91 12.59
CA TRP A 279 -16.69 23.42 13.01
C TRP A 279 -17.73 22.30 13.05
N ASP A 280 -18.42 22.19 14.18
CA ASP A 280 -19.59 21.32 14.37
C ASP A 280 -20.86 22.17 14.29
N GLU A 281 -21.63 22.02 13.21
CA GLU A 281 -22.88 22.75 12.98
C GLU A 281 -23.99 22.38 13.97
N ASP A 282 -24.06 21.11 14.38
CA ASP A 282 -25.11 20.61 15.28
C ASP A 282 -24.90 21.12 16.70
N ARG A 283 -23.64 21.14 17.16
CA ARG A 283 -23.28 21.60 18.51
C ARG A 283 -22.90 23.07 18.60
N LYS A 284 -22.75 23.76 17.45
CA LYS A 284 -22.23 25.12 17.35
C LYS A 284 -20.87 25.29 18.07
N THR A 285 -19.97 24.32 17.93
CA THR A 285 -18.66 24.30 18.61
C THR A 285 -17.51 24.25 17.63
N TRP A 286 -16.39 24.89 17.98
CA TRP A 286 -15.12 24.72 17.31
C TRP A 286 -14.26 23.70 18.01
N SER A 287 -13.61 22.82 17.25
CA SER A 287 -12.76 21.75 17.79
C SER A 287 -11.34 21.76 17.21
N TYR A 288 -10.37 21.34 18.01
CA TYR A 288 -8.98 21.12 17.64
C TYR A 288 -8.54 19.70 18.02
N VAL A 289 -7.76 19.05 17.16
CA VAL A 289 -7.19 17.71 17.41
C VAL A 289 -5.71 17.83 17.76
N PHE A 290 -5.30 17.20 18.86
CA PHE A 290 -3.90 17.19 19.27
C PHE A 290 -3.08 16.23 18.41
N TYR A 291 -1.83 16.61 18.15
CA TYR A 291 -0.86 15.77 17.45
C TYR A 291 0.16 15.18 18.42
N GLU A 292 0.58 13.96 18.15
CA GLU A 292 1.61 13.22 18.88
C GLU A 292 2.84 13.06 18.01
N ALA A 293 3.99 13.47 18.53
CA ALA A 293 5.28 13.37 17.88
C ALA A 293 6.03 12.11 18.32
N THR A 294 6.91 11.61 17.48
CA THR A 294 7.94 10.66 17.94
C THR A 294 8.93 11.40 18.85
N PRO A 295 9.41 10.80 19.96
CA PRO A 295 10.42 11.43 20.80
C PRO A 295 11.67 11.86 20.02
N ASP A 296 12.29 12.98 20.42
CA ASP A 296 13.41 13.61 19.71
C ASP A 296 14.64 12.69 19.50
N ASP A 297 14.76 11.63 20.29
CA ASP A 297 15.89 10.68 20.25
C ASP A 297 15.80 9.69 19.06
N GLU A 298 14.69 9.67 18.32
CA GLU A 298 14.46 8.76 17.20
C GLU A 298 14.68 9.45 15.84
N PRO A 299 15.28 8.77 14.85
CA PRO A 299 15.59 9.34 13.53
C PRO A 299 14.37 9.55 12.63
N PHE A 300 13.19 9.07 13.02
CA PHE A 300 11.94 9.22 12.29
C PHE A 300 10.97 10.06 13.15
N GLN A 301 10.69 11.29 12.72
CA GLN A 301 9.93 12.26 13.51
C GLN A 301 8.63 12.72 12.82
N PRO A 302 7.67 11.84 12.52
CA PRO A 302 6.33 12.30 12.15
C PRO A 302 5.60 12.83 13.39
N ASN A 303 4.79 13.86 13.15
CA ASN A 303 3.69 14.24 14.03
C ASN A 303 2.42 13.62 13.47
N VAL A 304 1.61 12.97 14.30
CA VAL A 304 0.40 12.29 13.87
C VAL A 304 -0.80 12.72 14.68
N ALA A 305 -1.97 12.81 14.05
CA ALA A 305 -3.21 13.12 14.74
C ALA A 305 -3.48 12.04 15.81
N SER A 306 -3.75 12.49 17.04
CA SER A 306 -4.17 11.61 18.13
C SER A 306 -5.69 11.40 18.11
N ASN A 307 -6.20 10.63 19.06
CA ASN A 307 -7.63 10.55 19.34
C ASN A 307 -8.11 11.61 20.35
N ARG A 308 -7.27 12.59 20.67
CA ARG A 308 -7.58 13.66 21.64
C ARG A 308 -8.02 14.92 20.93
N SER A 309 -9.11 15.50 21.42
CA SER A 309 -9.65 16.74 20.90
C SER A 309 -10.14 17.65 22.02
N ILE A 310 -10.12 18.95 21.77
CA ILE A 310 -10.67 19.97 22.65
C ILE A 310 -11.66 20.81 21.87
N SER A 311 -12.75 21.21 22.52
CA SER A 311 -13.83 21.96 21.91
C SER A 311 -14.08 23.28 22.66
N VAL A 312 -14.54 24.29 21.93
CA VAL A 312 -14.86 25.61 22.45
C VAL A 312 -16.19 26.05 21.86
N TYR A 313 -17.05 26.59 22.71
CA TYR A 313 -18.30 27.21 22.30
C TYR A 313 -18.47 28.55 23.02
N ALA A 314 -19.37 29.38 22.49
CA ALA A 314 -19.72 30.63 23.11
C ALA A 314 -21.22 30.87 23.02
N GLU A 315 -21.76 31.55 24.02
CA GLU A 315 -23.13 32.03 24.04
C GLU A 315 -23.11 33.55 24.13
N CYS A 316 -23.66 34.22 23.13
CA CYS A 316 -23.71 35.68 23.09
C CYS A 316 -25.14 36.19 23.19
N LYS A 317 -25.30 37.36 23.79
CA LYS A 317 -26.51 38.16 23.74
C LYS A 317 -26.18 39.47 23.04
N GLY A 318 -27.01 39.86 22.07
CA GLY A 318 -26.84 41.08 21.29
C GLY A 318 -27.95 42.08 21.57
N TRP A 319 -27.61 43.37 21.67
CA TRP A 319 -28.51 44.46 21.96
C TRP A 319 -28.22 45.67 21.08
N ARG A 320 -29.26 46.43 20.75
CA ARG A 320 -29.15 47.61 19.90
C ARG A 320 -28.62 48.79 20.69
N VAL A 321 -27.68 49.53 20.10
CA VAL A 321 -27.17 50.77 20.67
C VAL A 321 -28.03 51.94 20.18
N VAL A 322 -28.60 52.71 21.11
CA VAL A 322 -29.56 53.80 20.81
C VAL A 322 -28.93 55.19 20.84
N LYS A 323 -27.76 55.34 21.47
CA LYS A 323 -27.02 56.62 21.57
C LYS A 323 -25.52 56.34 21.64
N GLY A 324 -24.70 57.16 20.98
CA GLY A 324 -23.23 57.06 21.04
C GLY A 324 -22.63 55.89 20.25
N GLY A 325 -23.41 55.24 19.38
CA GLY A 325 -22.98 54.06 18.64
C GLY A 325 -22.04 54.31 17.45
N ASP A 326 -21.77 55.56 17.11
CA ASP A 326 -20.86 55.96 16.03
C ASP A 326 -19.36 55.77 16.37
N GLY A 327 -19.06 55.36 17.61
CA GLY A 327 -17.70 55.18 18.10
C GLY A 327 -16.93 56.48 18.33
N LEU A 328 -17.63 57.63 18.37
CA LEU A 328 -17.06 58.96 18.62
C LEU A 328 -17.19 59.42 20.08
N ASN A 329 -17.85 58.63 20.93
CA ASN A 329 -18.08 58.92 22.35
C ASN A 329 -17.53 57.80 23.23
N TYR A 330 -17.07 58.14 24.44
CA TYR A 330 -16.65 57.17 25.47
C TYR A 330 -17.82 56.41 26.09
N THR A 331 -19.05 56.91 25.92
CA THR A 331 -20.26 56.29 26.49
C THR A 331 -21.29 56.07 25.40
N PHE A 332 -21.93 54.91 25.46
CA PHE A 332 -23.01 54.55 24.55
C PHE A 332 -24.14 53.87 25.33
N THR A 333 -25.38 54.13 24.92
CA THR A 333 -26.56 53.61 25.59
C THR A 333 -27.06 52.36 24.88
N VAL A 334 -27.11 51.25 25.59
CA VAL A 334 -27.63 49.96 25.13
C VAL A 334 -29.09 49.80 25.55
N ASP A 335 -29.94 49.32 24.63
CA ASP A 335 -31.33 48.98 24.90
C ASP A 335 -31.50 47.46 25.04
N PHE A 336 -31.83 46.99 26.25
CA PHE A 336 -32.02 45.57 26.54
C PHE A 336 -33.35 45.00 26.03
N GLY A 337 -34.20 45.82 25.41
CA GLY A 337 -35.48 45.40 24.81
C GLY A 337 -36.62 45.17 25.82
N ASN A 338 -36.32 45.19 27.12
CA ASN A 338 -37.32 45.13 28.21
C ASN A 338 -37.69 46.54 28.75
N GLY A 339 -37.33 47.60 28.03
CA GLY A 339 -37.46 49.00 28.45
C GLY A 339 -36.32 49.51 29.34
N THR A 340 -35.39 48.64 29.74
CA THR A 340 -34.17 49.02 30.47
C THR A 340 -33.12 49.51 29.50
N LYS A 341 -32.61 50.72 29.74
CA LYS A 341 -31.48 51.30 29.02
C LYS A 341 -30.33 51.50 29.98
N GLN A 342 -29.13 51.13 29.57
CA GLN A 342 -27.92 51.28 30.38
C GLN A 342 -26.82 51.91 29.54
N ASP A 343 -26.07 52.81 30.16
CA ASP A 343 -24.88 53.37 29.55
C ASP A 343 -23.69 52.44 29.81
N TRP A 344 -23.00 52.09 28.72
CA TRP A 344 -21.76 51.33 28.72
C TRP A 344 -20.61 52.27 28.34
N GLU A 345 -19.42 51.97 28.86
CA GLU A 345 -18.21 52.76 28.64
C GLU A 345 -17.24 52.04 27.70
N THR A 346 -16.67 52.77 26.74
CA THR A 346 -15.52 52.32 25.96
C THR A 346 -14.24 52.93 26.53
N PRO A 347 -13.12 52.19 26.54
CA PRO A 347 -11.84 52.73 27.02
C PRO A 347 -11.23 53.74 26.04
N TYR A 348 -11.61 53.69 24.76
CA TYR A 348 -11.03 54.56 23.74
C TYR A 348 -12.01 54.88 22.61
N ILE A 349 -11.81 56.05 22.00
CA ILE A 349 -12.55 56.54 20.83
C ILE A 349 -11.76 56.15 19.58
N ASN A 350 -12.16 55.07 18.92
CA ASN A 350 -11.48 54.59 17.72
C ASN A 350 -12.26 54.93 16.41
N GLY A 351 -13.45 55.55 16.49
CA GLY A 351 -14.27 55.92 15.33
C GLY A 351 -15.29 54.87 14.88
N PRO A 352 -15.99 55.09 13.75
CA PRO A 352 -16.96 54.13 13.20
C PRO A 352 -16.26 52.96 12.48
N ASP A 353 -17.04 51.93 12.15
CA ASP A 353 -16.68 50.80 11.26
C ASP A 353 -15.57 49.90 11.82
N GLN A 354 -15.80 49.42 13.04
CA GLN A 354 -14.91 48.53 13.77
C GLN A 354 -15.66 47.82 14.89
N THR A 355 -15.05 46.74 15.39
CA THR A 355 -15.52 46.02 16.56
C THR A 355 -14.49 46.11 17.67
N THR A 356 -14.90 46.64 18.83
CA THR A 356 -14.06 46.70 20.03
C THR A 356 -14.48 45.60 20.99
N PHE A 357 -13.56 44.70 21.32
CA PHE A 357 -13.76 43.66 22.32
C PHE A 357 -13.17 44.12 23.65
N LEU A 358 -13.89 43.85 24.73
CA LEU A 358 -13.54 44.23 26.08
C LEU A 358 -13.62 42.99 26.98
N HIS A 359 -12.68 42.91 27.90
CA HIS A 359 -12.65 41.89 28.93
C HIS A 359 -12.31 42.53 30.27
N ASP A 360 -13.17 42.31 31.24
CA ASP A 360 -12.92 42.66 32.63
C ASP A 360 -12.42 41.41 33.37
N PRO A 361 -11.15 41.41 33.84
CA PRO A 361 -10.63 40.29 34.64
C PRO A 361 -11.44 40.01 35.90
N SER A 362 -12.18 40.98 36.44
CA SER A 362 -13.05 40.77 37.61
C SER A 362 -14.33 39.99 37.30
N THR A 363 -14.71 39.91 36.01
CA THR A 363 -15.91 39.21 35.54
C THR A 363 -15.62 37.80 35.02
N GLN A 364 -14.43 37.27 35.26
CA GLN A 364 -14.03 35.93 34.83
C GLN A 364 -14.87 34.85 35.53
N SER A 365 -15.67 34.10 34.76
CA SER A 365 -16.65 33.13 35.27
C SER A 365 -16.05 31.81 35.78
N GLY A 366 -14.75 31.53 35.58
CA GLY A 366 -14.09 30.31 36.03
C GLY A 366 -12.79 29.96 35.30
N ASP A 367 -12.17 28.83 35.65
CA ASP A 367 -10.88 28.37 35.10
C ASP A 367 -10.94 27.98 33.61
N PHE A 368 -12.12 27.63 33.12
CA PHE A 368 -12.37 27.15 31.74
C PHE A 368 -13.32 28.05 30.95
N SER A 369 -13.65 29.23 31.50
CA SER A 369 -14.62 30.14 30.91
C SER A 369 -14.16 31.60 30.99
N GLY A 370 -14.52 32.39 29.99
CA GLY A 370 -14.22 33.81 29.93
C GLY A 370 -15.41 34.60 29.41
N ARG A 371 -15.56 35.84 29.90
CA ARG A 371 -16.56 36.78 29.41
C ARG A 371 -15.90 37.85 28.55
N VAL A 372 -16.46 38.10 27.37
CA VAL A 372 -16.03 39.16 26.46
C VAL A 372 -17.25 39.97 26.06
N ASP A 373 -17.17 41.28 26.24
CA ASP A 373 -18.16 42.21 25.72
C ASP A 373 -17.64 42.79 24.40
N ALA A 374 -18.52 43.00 23.43
CA ALA A 374 -18.14 43.54 22.12
C ALA A 374 -19.01 44.74 21.75
N PHE A 375 -18.40 45.76 21.17
CA PHE A 375 -19.09 46.95 20.67
C PHE A 375 -18.77 47.13 19.18
N GLU A 376 -19.80 46.96 18.36
CA GLU A 376 -19.78 47.23 16.91
C GLU A 376 -20.15 48.69 16.67
N ALA A 377 -19.13 49.51 16.42
CA ALA A 377 -19.29 50.93 16.14
C ALA A 377 -19.76 51.11 14.69
N SER A 378 -20.90 51.78 14.49
CA SER A 378 -21.47 52.05 13.18
C SER A 378 -22.28 53.34 13.19
N ARG A 379 -22.24 54.09 12.08
CA ARG A 379 -23.07 55.30 11.91
C ARG A 379 -24.55 54.98 11.68
N THR A 380 -24.85 53.76 11.21
CA THR A 380 -26.20 53.38 10.79
C THR A 380 -26.80 52.33 11.72
N GLU A 381 -26.02 51.30 12.09
CA GLU A 381 -26.53 50.13 12.81
C GLU A 381 -25.53 49.64 13.88
N PRO A 382 -25.37 50.37 14.99
CA PRO A 382 -24.46 49.97 16.06
C PRO A 382 -25.07 48.94 17.01
N TRP A 383 -24.26 47.97 17.41
CA TRP A 383 -24.65 46.84 18.26
C TRP A 383 -23.67 46.60 19.39
N ALA A 384 -24.18 46.08 20.50
CA ALA A 384 -23.40 45.66 21.65
C ALA A 384 -23.69 44.20 21.97
N TYR A 385 -22.66 43.45 22.35
CA TYR A 385 -22.76 42.03 22.66
C TYR A 385 -22.11 41.73 24.00
N SER A 386 -22.62 40.70 24.67
CA SER A 386 -21.95 40.08 25.80
C SER A 386 -21.91 38.59 25.58
N CYS A 387 -20.70 38.04 25.57
CA CYS A 387 -20.41 36.66 25.20
C CYS A 387 -19.75 35.92 26.35
N GLU A 388 -20.30 34.75 26.67
CA GLU A 388 -19.70 33.78 27.59
C GLU A 388 -19.07 32.66 26.77
N ILE A 389 -17.75 32.53 26.88
CA ILE A 389 -16.94 31.59 26.11
C ILE A 389 -16.52 30.48 27.05
N THR A 390 -16.80 29.23 26.68
CA THR A 390 -16.50 28.05 27.49
C THR A 390 -15.63 27.08 26.70
N ILE A 391 -14.61 26.56 27.37
CA ILE A 391 -13.65 25.59 26.83
C ILE A 391 -13.95 24.23 27.49
N ASP A 392 -14.27 23.24 26.68
CA ASP A 392 -14.52 21.88 27.16
C ASP A 392 -13.21 21.19 27.57
N PRO A 393 -13.27 20.21 28.50
CA PRO A 393 -12.11 19.38 28.82
C PRO A 393 -11.64 18.55 27.63
N VAL A 394 -10.39 18.09 27.65
CA VAL A 394 -9.83 17.31 26.54
C VAL A 394 -10.49 15.93 26.49
N VAL A 395 -11.13 15.62 25.38
CA VAL A 395 -11.71 14.31 25.13
C VAL A 395 -10.58 13.28 24.98
N ASN A 396 -10.74 12.12 25.63
CA ASN A 396 -9.77 11.01 25.63
C ASN A 396 -8.40 11.33 26.28
N ALA A 397 -8.32 12.32 27.17
CA ALA A 397 -7.16 12.47 28.05
C ALA A 397 -7.17 11.41 29.16
N VAL A 398 -6.04 10.71 29.34
CA VAL A 398 -5.87 9.61 30.31
C VAL A 398 -4.91 10.00 31.44
N ILE A 399 -4.00 10.94 31.17
CA ILE A 399 -3.00 11.44 32.11
C ILE A 399 -3.05 12.97 32.15
N LYS A 400 -2.59 13.56 33.25
CA LYS A 400 -2.65 15.00 33.48
C LYS A 400 -1.92 15.81 32.41
N GLU A 401 -0.83 15.27 31.86
CA GLU A 401 -0.02 15.90 30.82
C GLU A 401 -0.76 16.02 29.47
N GLN A 402 -1.85 15.26 29.27
CA GLN A 402 -2.67 15.31 28.06
C GLN A 402 -3.80 16.34 28.14
N GLU A 403 -4.06 16.90 29.33
CA GLU A 403 -5.05 17.95 29.56
C GLU A 403 -4.49 19.33 29.22
N VAL A 404 -5.38 20.30 29.02
CA VAL A 404 -5.00 21.72 28.89
C VAL A 404 -5.03 22.36 30.27
N GLY A 405 -3.95 23.03 30.66
CA GLY A 405 -3.81 23.69 31.94
C GLY A 405 -4.62 24.99 32.03
N VAL A 406 -4.98 25.37 33.25
CA VAL A 406 -5.78 26.57 33.55
C VAL A 406 -5.14 27.85 32.99
N ASN A 407 -3.80 27.95 33.02
CA ASN A 407 -3.12 29.10 32.45
C ASN A 407 -3.38 29.24 30.94
N VAL A 408 -3.62 28.16 30.19
CA VAL A 408 -3.95 28.27 28.78
C VAL A 408 -5.43 28.63 28.62
N THR A 409 -6.34 27.93 29.30
CA THR A 409 -7.79 28.15 29.14
C THR A 409 -8.24 29.52 29.62
N GLN A 410 -7.69 29.99 30.74
CA GLN A 410 -8.02 31.28 31.36
C GLN A 410 -7.67 32.47 30.46
N TYR A 411 -6.59 32.39 29.66
CA TYR A 411 -6.21 33.43 28.72
C TYR A 411 -6.75 33.20 27.30
N ALA A 412 -6.99 31.95 26.90
CA ALA A 412 -7.53 31.63 25.57
C ALA A 412 -8.99 32.08 25.42
N ALA A 413 -9.83 31.90 26.44
CA ALA A 413 -11.24 32.26 26.36
C ALA A 413 -11.44 33.77 26.07
N PRO A 414 -10.87 34.71 26.85
CA PRO A 414 -11.00 36.14 26.56
C PRO A 414 -9.96 36.66 25.55
N ALA A 415 -9.19 35.80 24.88
CA ALA A 415 -7.99 36.17 24.11
C ALA A 415 -8.21 37.32 23.12
N ILE A 416 -9.39 37.38 22.50
CA ILE A 416 -9.74 38.41 21.50
C ILE A 416 -9.68 39.84 22.05
N ALA A 417 -9.89 40.03 23.35
CA ALA A 417 -9.84 41.33 24.01
C ALA A 417 -8.51 41.63 24.72
N LEU A 418 -7.54 40.70 24.73
CA LEU A 418 -6.31 40.84 25.52
C LEU A 418 -5.24 41.66 24.78
N GLN A 419 -4.66 42.67 25.43
CA GLN A 419 -3.52 43.45 24.91
C GLN A 419 -2.20 43.11 25.58
N GLY A 420 -2.25 42.56 26.80
CA GLY A 420 -1.07 42.33 27.62
C GLY A 420 -0.68 43.55 28.42
N TYR A 421 -0.05 44.54 27.80
CA TYR A 421 0.14 45.84 28.42
C TYR A 421 -1.09 46.69 28.13
N GLY A 422 -1.94 46.86 29.14
CA GLY A 422 -3.13 47.70 29.02
C GLY A 422 -2.72 49.11 28.61
N SER A 423 -3.25 49.57 27.48
CA SER A 423 -3.30 50.99 27.19
C SER A 423 -4.28 51.61 28.19
N SER A 424 -3.77 52.13 29.31
CA SER A 424 -4.58 52.94 30.22
C SER A 424 -4.92 54.24 29.50
N PRO A 425 -6.20 54.56 29.27
CA PRO A 425 -6.61 55.84 28.68
C PRO A 425 -6.20 57.02 29.58
N ASN A 426 -5.99 56.76 30.88
CA ASN A 426 -5.73 57.75 31.93
C ASN A 426 -4.27 57.73 32.45
N GLY A 427 -3.36 57.03 31.75
CA GLY A 427 -1.96 56.87 32.16
C GLY A 427 -1.74 55.83 33.27
N LEU A 428 -0.47 55.53 33.56
CA LEU A 428 -0.04 54.46 34.47
C LEU A 428 -0.40 54.69 35.96
N THR A 429 -0.95 55.84 36.33
CA THR A 429 -0.96 56.31 37.72
C THR A 429 -2.33 56.37 38.41
N ASN A 430 -3.46 56.30 37.69
CA ASN A 430 -4.79 56.51 38.29
C ASN A 430 -5.89 55.54 37.84
N ASP A 431 -5.61 54.58 36.95
CA ASP A 431 -6.64 53.64 36.51
C ASP A 431 -6.70 52.42 37.44
N THR A 432 -7.76 52.36 38.25
CA THR A 432 -8.00 51.27 39.20
C THR A 432 -8.67 50.06 38.57
N LYS A 433 -9.13 50.14 37.31
CA LYS A 433 -9.84 49.03 36.66
C LYS A 433 -8.93 48.33 35.63
N PRO A 434 -8.58 47.05 35.83
CA PRO A 434 -7.63 46.33 34.97
C PRO A 434 -8.28 45.83 33.67
N PHE A 435 -9.10 46.65 33.00
CA PHE A 435 -9.75 46.25 31.76
C PHE A 435 -8.71 45.92 30.67
N GLN A 436 -9.03 44.92 29.87
CA GLN A 436 -8.33 44.61 28.64
C GLN A 436 -9.29 44.87 27.49
N TRP A 437 -8.81 45.44 26.41
CA TRP A 437 -9.63 45.68 25.24
C TRP A 437 -8.79 45.57 23.98
N GLN A 438 -9.42 45.32 22.84
CA GLN A 438 -8.76 45.38 21.54
C GLN A 438 -9.79 45.74 20.47
N SER A 439 -9.42 46.62 19.55
CA SER A 439 -10.27 47.01 18.42
C SER A 439 -9.75 46.41 17.12
N TYR A 440 -10.67 45.90 16.31
CA TYR A 440 -10.40 45.34 14.99
C TYR A 440 -11.21 46.10 13.93
N PRO A 441 -10.59 46.54 12.82
CA PRO A 441 -11.31 47.27 11.78
C PRO A 441 -12.32 46.37 11.07
N ALA A 442 -13.42 46.93 10.58
CA ALA A 442 -14.50 46.17 9.94
C ALA A 442 -14.06 45.34 8.71
N GLU A 443 -12.97 45.73 8.05
CA GLU A 443 -12.40 44.98 6.91
C GLU A 443 -11.59 43.75 7.33
N SER A 444 -11.35 43.56 8.64
CA SER A 444 -10.68 42.37 9.17
C SER A 444 -11.67 41.30 9.59
N TYR A 445 -11.27 40.03 9.50
CA TYR A 445 -12.13 38.89 9.85
C TYR A 445 -12.75 38.98 11.26
N PHE A 446 -11.96 39.42 12.25
CA PHE A 446 -12.46 39.57 13.63
C PHE A 446 -13.12 40.92 13.91
N GLY A 447 -13.03 41.88 12.99
CA GLY A 447 -13.69 43.18 13.10
C GLY A 447 -14.99 43.28 12.31
N GLU A 448 -15.28 42.32 11.43
CA GLU A 448 -16.49 42.27 10.60
C GLU A 448 -17.76 42.40 11.44
N ALA A 449 -18.70 43.25 10.99
CA ALA A 449 -19.94 43.50 11.70
C ALA A 449 -20.87 42.27 11.66
N CYS A 450 -21.40 41.88 12.82
CA CYS A 450 -22.40 40.82 12.94
C CYS A 450 -23.84 41.34 12.83
N TYR A 451 -24.06 42.67 12.76
CA TYR A 451 -25.38 43.29 12.51
C TYR A 451 -26.49 42.83 13.47
N GLY A 452 -26.14 42.61 14.74
CA GLY A 452 -27.03 42.12 15.78
C GLY A 452 -27.17 40.59 15.85
N ALA A 453 -26.53 39.84 14.96
CA ALA A 453 -26.58 38.38 14.98
C ALA A 453 -25.66 37.81 16.07
N ALA A 454 -26.24 37.58 17.26
CA ALA A 454 -25.51 37.04 18.41
C ALA A 454 -24.85 35.68 18.13
N ASP A 455 -25.48 34.81 17.33
CA ASP A 455 -24.91 33.51 16.91
C ASP A 455 -23.63 33.67 16.08
N ARG A 456 -23.54 34.71 15.23
CA ARG A 456 -22.31 34.99 14.46
C ARG A 456 -21.20 35.50 15.37
N MET A 457 -21.53 36.40 16.30
CA MET A 457 -20.57 36.90 17.29
C MET A 457 -20.03 35.76 18.15
N ALA A 458 -20.90 34.83 18.57
CA ALA A 458 -20.53 33.62 19.31
C ALA A 458 -19.53 32.76 18.52
N LEU A 459 -19.82 32.50 17.24
CA LEU A 459 -18.92 31.74 16.36
C LEU A 459 -17.56 32.44 16.24
N LEU A 460 -17.54 33.75 16.07
CA LEU A 460 -16.33 34.56 15.91
C LEU A 460 -15.44 34.50 17.16
N VAL A 461 -15.98 34.74 18.34
CA VAL A 461 -15.20 34.71 19.59
C VAL A 461 -14.74 33.30 19.94
N ALA A 462 -15.57 32.26 19.68
CA ALA A 462 -15.17 30.87 19.87
C ALA A 462 -14.04 30.47 18.91
N ARG A 463 -14.11 30.89 17.64
CA ARG A 463 -13.05 30.65 16.64
C ARG A 463 -11.72 31.31 17.02
N PHE A 464 -11.77 32.47 17.64
CA PHE A 464 -10.57 33.15 18.14
C PHE A 464 -9.95 32.36 19.32
N ALA A 465 -10.79 31.95 20.28
CA ALA A 465 -10.36 31.21 21.46
C ALA A 465 -9.74 29.84 21.12
N ILE A 466 -10.43 29.01 20.31
CA ILE A 466 -9.88 27.71 19.87
C ILE A 466 -8.60 27.88 19.02
N GLY A 467 -8.53 28.97 18.24
CA GLY A 467 -7.36 29.31 17.45
C GLY A 467 -6.15 29.62 18.33
N SER A 468 -6.36 30.36 19.42
CA SER A 468 -5.33 30.62 20.43
C SER A 468 -4.79 29.32 21.04
N ILE A 469 -5.66 28.36 21.37
CA ILE A 469 -5.27 27.03 21.88
C ILE A 469 -4.48 26.24 20.83
N ALA A 470 -4.96 26.20 19.58
CA ALA A 470 -4.32 25.46 18.49
C ALA A 470 -2.90 25.98 18.16
N VAL A 471 -2.71 27.31 18.18
CA VAL A 471 -1.38 27.90 17.98
C VAL A 471 -0.49 27.70 19.20
N THR A 472 -1.05 27.73 20.42
CA THR A 472 -0.32 27.35 21.65
C THR A 472 0.23 25.93 21.54
N ALA A 473 -0.60 24.97 21.12
CA ALA A 473 -0.20 23.57 20.94
C ALA A 473 0.91 23.39 19.89
N GLN A 474 0.93 24.21 18.84
CA GLN A 474 1.98 24.13 17.80
C GLN A 474 3.30 24.81 18.18
N THR A 475 3.27 25.75 19.12
CA THR A 475 4.44 26.58 19.47
C THR A 475 5.11 26.17 20.77
N ASN A 476 4.36 25.61 21.71
CA ASN A 476 4.89 25.09 22.96
C ASN A 476 5.86 23.91 22.73
N ARG A 477 6.80 23.74 23.65
CA ARG A 477 7.74 22.61 23.60
C ARG A 477 7.01 21.30 23.88
N ASN A 478 7.45 20.23 23.23
CA ASN A 478 6.95 18.90 23.50
C ASN A 478 7.55 18.34 24.80
N ILE A 479 6.73 17.65 25.57
CA ILE A 479 7.10 16.83 26.73
C ILE A 479 6.90 15.35 26.41
N LYS A 480 7.72 14.49 27.01
CA LYS A 480 7.62 13.04 26.84
C LYS A 480 6.51 12.49 27.74
N ALA A 481 5.46 11.96 27.13
CA ALA A 481 4.31 11.39 27.83
C ALA A 481 3.91 10.05 27.23
N ARG A 482 3.05 9.29 27.93
CA ARG A 482 2.48 8.05 27.40
C ARG A 482 1.40 8.39 26.37
N GLY A 483 1.43 7.71 25.23
CA GLY A 483 0.48 7.90 24.13
C GLY A 483 0.64 6.85 23.04
N MET A 484 0.25 7.18 21.82
CA MET A 484 0.23 6.28 20.66
C MET A 484 1.37 6.64 19.70
N ALA A 485 2.55 6.08 19.97
CA ALA A 485 3.77 6.32 19.21
C ALA A 485 3.63 5.91 17.74
N PRO A 486 3.88 6.83 16.80
CA PRO A 486 3.84 6.51 15.37
C PRO A 486 5.02 5.61 14.99
N LEU A 487 4.74 4.58 14.21
CA LEU A 487 5.74 3.69 13.66
C LEU A 487 6.14 4.13 12.26
N LYS A 488 7.26 3.63 11.74
CA LYS A 488 7.56 3.75 10.32
C LYS A 488 6.63 2.83 9.52
N GLY A 489 5.73 3.45 8.75
CA GLY A 489 4.77 2.77 7.89
C GLY A 489 5.27 2.56 6.45
N ILE A 490 4.68 1.58 5.78
CA ILE A 490 4.73 1.42 4.32
C ILE A 490 3.31 1.36 3.76
N THR A 491 3.13 1.79 2.52
CA THR A 491 1.89 1.66 1.76
C THR A 491 2.16 0.85 0.50
N LEU A 492 1.19 0.03 0.14
CA LEU A 492 1.19 -0.65 -1.15
C LEU A 492 0.36 0.19 -2.11
N GLU A 493 1.04 0.91 -2.99
CA GLU A 493 0.39 1.68 -4.04
C GLU A 493 0.29 0.84 -5.30
N ILE A 494 -0.93 0.69 -5.81
CA ILE A 494 -1.20 -0.12 -6.99
C ILE A 494 -1.39 0.84 -8.16
N THR A 495 -0.40 0.88 -9.06
CA THR A 495 -0.35 1.86 -10.17
C THR A 495 -1.59 1.76 -11.05
N ASN A 496 -2.03 0.54 -11.38
CA ASN A 496 -3.24 0.32 -12.15
C ASN A 496 -3.77 -1.11 -11.98
N TRP A 497 -4.95 -1.25 -11.38
CA TRP A 497 -5.66 -2.52 -11.24
C TRP A 497 -5.92 -3.21 -12.59
N THR A 498 -6.09 -2.44 -13.66
CA THR A 498 -6.34 -2.97 -15.01
C THR A 498 -5.18 -3.84 -15.49
N TYR A 499 -3.93 -3.41 -15.26
CA TYR A 499 -2.77 -4.22 -15.66
C TYR A 499 -2.66 -5.51 -14.85
N LEU A 500 -2.95 -5.44 -13.54
CA LEU A 500 -2.96 -6.64 -12.70
C LEU A 500 -4.00 -7.66 -13.18
N HIS A 501 -5.24 -7.21 -13.44
CA HIS A 501 -6.31 -8.05 -13.98
C HIS A 501 -5.97 -8.60 -15.35
N LEU A 502 -5.40 -7.78 -16.24
CA LEU A 502 -5.04 -8.18 -17.58
C LEU A 502 -3.93 -9.24 -17.56
N ILE A 503 -2.87 -9.05 -16.77
CA ILE A 503 -1.76 -10.01 -16.68
C ILE A 503 -2.24 -11.36 -16.12
N LEU A 504 -2.96 -11.34 -14.99
CA LEU A 504 -3.45 -12.58 -14.36
C LEU A 504 -4.54 -13.26 -15.20
N GLY A 505 -5.47 -12.48 -15.76
CA GLY A 505 -6.53 -13.00 -16.62
C GLY A 505 -6.00 -13.60 -17.92
N LEU A 506 -5.05 -12.92 -18.57
CA LEU A 506 -4.45 -13.38 -19.82
C LEU A 506 -3.57 -14.61 -19.60
N THR A 507 -2.81 -14.70 -18.50
CA THR A 507 -2.01 -15.90 -18.18
C THR A 507 -2.90 -17.13 -17.95
N VAL A 508 -3.95 -17.00 -17.14
CA VAL A 508 -4.91 -18.10 -16.89
C VAL A 508 -5.70 -18.47 -18.16
N GLY A 509 -6.14 -17.46 -18.92
CA GLY A 509 -6.95 -17.64 -20.12
C GLY A 509 -6.17 -18.26 -21.28
N ILE A 510 -4.96 -17.79 -21.56
CA ILE A 510 -4.11 -18.34 -22.62
C ILE A 510 -3.70 -19.77 -22.28
N GLN A 511 -3.36 -20.08 -21.02
CA GLN A 511 -3.06 -21.45 -20.63
C GLN A 511 -4.24 -22.39 -20.88
N LEU A 512 -5.47 -21.97 -20.53
CA LEU A 512 -6.67 -22.75 -20.81
C LEU A 512 -6.88 -22.98 -22.31
N LEU A 513 -6.74 -21.91 -23.10
CA LEU A 513 -6.88 -21.97 -24.55
C LEU A 513 -5.90 -22.98 -25.17
N ILE A 514 -4.63 -22.91 -24.78
CA ILE A 514 -3.58 -23.82 -25.27
C ILE A 514 -3.88 -25.26 -24.83
N ALA A 515 -4.25 -25.47 -23.58
CA ALA A 515 -4.62 -26.78 -23.07
C ALA A 515 -5.78 -27.40 -23.88
N VAL A 516 -6.86 -26.64 -24.11
CA VAL A 516 -8.02 -27.10 -24.88
C VAL A 516 -7.65 -27.41 -26.32
N VAL A 517 -6.93 -26.51 -27.00
CA VAL A 517 -6.47 -26.71 -28.37
C VAL A 517 -5.56 -27.93 -28.46
N SER A 518 -4.60 -28.07 -27.53
CA SER A 518 -3.67 -29.19 -27.49
C SER A 518 -4.40 -30.51 -27.34
N ILE A 519 -5.39 -30.59 -26.45
CA ILE A 519 -6.22 -31.78 -26.26
C ILE A 519 -7.03 -32.12 -27.52
N LEU A 520 -7.70 -31.14 -28.13
CA LEU A 520 -8.53 -31.36 -29.33
C LEU A 520 -7.70 -31.85 -30.51
N VAL A 521 -6.50 -31.28 -30.67
CA VAL A 521 -5.56 -31.63 -31.74
C VAL A 521 -4.92 -32.99 -31.47
N ALA A 522 -4.42 -33.23 -30.26
CA ALA A 522 -3.78 -34.48 -29.86
C ALA A 522 -4.75 -35.66 -29.88
N ASN A 523 -6.04 -35.46 -29.56
CA ASN A 523 -7.07 -36.52 -29.58
C ASN A 523 -7.35 -37.08 -30.99
N ARG A 524 -6.88 -36.43 -32.06
CA ARG A 524 -6.95 -37.01 -33.42
C ARG A 524 -6.05 -38.23 -33.58
N VAL A 525 -5.07 -38.39 -32.71
CA VAL A 525 -4.01 -39.41 -32.79
C VAL A 525 -3.91 -40.15 -31.44
N GLN A 526 -3.48 -41.41 -31.45
CA GLN A 526 -3.21 -42.12 -30.20
C GLN A 526 -1.97 -41.53 -29.52
N VAL A 527 -2.16 -40.95 -28.34
CA VAL A 527 -1.02 -40.48 -27.52
C VAL A 527 -0.58 -41.63 -26.63
N ARG A 528 0.68 -42.03 -26.77
CA ARG A 528 1.30 -43.08 -25.96
C ARG A 528 1.91 -42.49 -24.69
N CYS A 529 1.91 -43.27 -23.61
CA CYS A 529 2.48 -42.87 -22.33
C CYS A 529 4.00 -42.60 -22.46
N HIS A 530 4.56 -41.74 -21.61
CA HIS A 530 5.98 -41.37 -21.63
C HIS A 530 6.93 -42.47 -21.10
N SER A 531 6.54 -43.74 -21.13
CA SER A 531 7.45 -44.81 -20.71
C SER A 531 8.49 -45.04 -21.79
N PHE A 532 9.78 -45.01 -21.42
CA PHE A 532 10.88 -45.33 -22.33
C PHE A 532 10.70 -46.71 -23.00
N LEU A 533 10.14 -47.68 -22.27
CA LEU A 533 9.83 -49.00 -22.81
C LEU A 533 8.72 -48.95 -23.87
N SER A 534 7.70 -48.12 -23.64
CA SER A 534 6.62 -47.93 -24.62
C SER A 534 7.09 -47.18 -25.87
N MET A 535 8.04 -46.26 -25.71
CA MET A 535 8.68 -45.52 -26.79
C MET A 535 9.60 -46.45 -27.61
N ALA A 536 10.42 -47.25 -26.95
CA ALA A 536 11.28 -48.25 -27.58
C ALA A 536 10.47 -49.31 -28.34
N ALA A 537 9.37 -49.79 -27.75
CA ALA A 537 8.46 -50.72 -28.42
C ALA A 537 7.81 -50.13 -29.68
N LEU A 538 7.58 -48.81 -29.70
CA LEU A 538 6.99 -48.09 -30.84
C LEU A 538 7.98 -47.85 -31.98
N ILE A 539 9.25 -47.61 -31.64
CA ILE A 539 10.32 -47.33 -32.61
C ILE A 539 10.90 -48.65 -33.17
N ARG A 540 10.81 -49.77 -32.43
CA ARG A 540 11.33 -51.08 -32.82
C ARG A 540 10.97 -51.53 -34.25
N PRO A 541 9.74 -51.39 -34.76
CA PRO A 541 9.40 -51.78 -36.13
C PRO A 541 10.15 -50.96 -37.19
N ALA A 542 10.41 -49.67 -36.92
CA ALA A 542 11.16 -48.80 -37.82
C ALA A 542 12.67 -49.08 -37.80
N LEU A 543 13.19 -49.73 -36.76
CA LEU A 543 14.60 -50.07 -36.59
C LEU A 543 14.96 -51.49 -37.04
N GLN A 544 14.02 -52.26 -37.61
CA GLN A 544 14.27 -53.66 -37.98
C GLN A 544 15.42 -53.84 -38.99
N ASP A 545 15.65 -52.85 -39.84
CA ASP A 545 16.69 -52.86 -40.87
C ASP A 545 18.05 -52.30 -40.39
N VAL A 546 18.11 -51.82 -39.13
CA VAL A 546 19.34 -51.24 -38.57
C VAL A 546 20.08 -52.30 -37.77
N SER A 547 21.34 -52.59 -38.15
CA SER A 547 22.14 -53.66 -37.56
C SER A 547 22.35 -53.50 -36.04
N SER A 548 22.75 -54.58 -35.35
CA SER A 548 23.04 -54.62 -33.91
C SER A 548 24.03 -53.55 -33.41
N ARG A 549 24.81 -52.92 -34.30
CA ARG A 549 25.69 -51.78 -34.00
C ARG A 549 24.95 -50.52 -33.55
N ALA A 550 23.65 -50.40 -33.82
CA ALA A 550 22.83 -49.28 -33.35
C ALA A 550 22.59 -49.26 -31.84
N SER A 551 22.85 -50.36 -31.12
CA SER A 551 22.67 -50.44 -29.67
C SER A 551 23.68 -49.59 -28.87
N ALA A 552 24.79 -49.17 -29.48
CA ALA A 552 25.83 -48.35 -28.88
C ALA A 552 25.96 -46.94 -29.49
N ALA A 553 25.10 -46.59 -30.45
CA ALA A 553 25.18 -45.36 -31.24
C ALA A 553 24.24 -44.26 -30.69
N ASP A 554 24.62 -42.99 -30.84
CA ASP A 554 23.77 -41.86 -30.44
C ASP A 554 22.58 -41.69 -31.41
N GLY A 555 21.51 -41.01 -31.00
CA GLY A 555 20.30 -40.83 -31.81
C GLY A 555 20.57 -40.26 -33.21
N GLN A 556 21.56 -39.37 -33.33
CA GLN A 556 21.98 -38.80 -34.62
C GLN A 556 22.72 -39.82 -35.51
N GLU A 557 23.48 -40.72 -34.91
CA GLU A 557 24.20 -41.81 -35.60
C GLU A 557 23.24 -42.92 -36.02
N VAL A 558 22.29 -43.28 -35.17
CA VAL A 558 21.22 -44.23 -35.52
C VAL A 558 20.38 -43.68 -36.68
N ALA A 559 20.05 -42.39 -36.64
CA ALA A 559 19.32 -41.72 -37.72
C ALA A 559 20.09 -41.68 -39.05
N SER A 560 21.43 -41.61 -39.01
CA SER A 560 22.27 -41.65 -40.22
C SER A 560 22.40 -43.07 -40.78
N MET A 561 22.39 -44.09 -39.92
CA MET A 561 22.39 -45.52 -40.30
C MET A 561 21.08 -45.97 -40.96
N MET A 562 19.96 -45.29 -40.72
CA MET A 562 18.67 -45.57 -41.38
C MET A 562 18.62 -45.15 -42.86
N GLY A 563 19.63 -44.43 -43.38
CA GLY A 563 19.70 -43.97 -44.76
C GLY A 563 19.01 -42.62 -45.00
N LYS A 564 19.54 -41.81 -45.93
CA LYS A 564 19.06 -40.45 -46.24
C LYS A 564 17.68 -40.41 -46.92
N GLU A 565 17.31 -41.51 -47.58
CA GLU A 565 16.04 -41.67 -48.31
C GLU A 565 14.87 -42.04 -47.38
N THR A 566 15.16 -42.64 -46.21
CA THR A 566 14.15 -43.17 -45.30
C THR A 566 13.33 -42.04 -44.68
N ARG A 567 12.01 -42.18 -44.70
CA ARG A 567 11.10 -41.25 -44.04
C ARG A 567 10.27 -41.96 -42.98
N LEU A 568 10.06 -41.30 -41.85
CA LEU A 568 9.28 -41.80 -40.72
C LEU A 568 7.95 -41.06 -40.60
N ARG A 569 6.86 -41.79 -40.41
CA ARG A 569 5.53 -41.22 -40.15
C ARG A 569 4.75 -42.00 -39.12
N TYR A 570 4.02 -41.28 -38.28
CA TYR A 570 3.12 -41.89 -37.31
C TYR A 570 1.73 -42.15 -37.92
N ALA A 571 1.42 -43.42 -38.21
CA ALA A 571 0.22 -43.80 -38.96
C ALA A 571 -0.58 -44.91 -38.27
N ARG A 572 -1.88 -44.96 -38.58
CA ARG A 572 -2.78 -46.00 -38.08
C ARG A 572 -2.57 -47.30 -38.88
N GLU A 573 -2.42 -48.41 -38.16
CA GLU A 573 -2.24 -49.74 -38.72
C GLU A 573 -3.59 -50.46 -38.92
N ARG A 574 -3.64 -51.44 -39.84
CA ARG A 574 -4.87 -52.20 -40.17
C ARG A 574 -5.49 -52.92 -38.96
N GLY A 575 -4.70 -53.19 -37.91
CA GLY A 575 -5.14 -53.75 -36.62
C GLY A 575 -5.64 -52.74 -35.58
N GLY A 576 -5.78 -51.45 -35.93
CA GLY A 576 -6.40 -50.43 -35.07
C GLY A 576 -5.45 -49.60 -34.19
N GLY A 577 -4.21 -50.04 -33.98
CA GLY A 577 -3.16 -49.30 -33.25
C GLY A 577 -2.37 -48.33 -34.15
N PHE A 578 -1.67 -47.36 -33.54
CA PHE A 578 -0.73 -46.47 -34.26
C PHE A 578 0.73 -46.92 -34.08
N GLN A 579 1.51 -46.90 -35.17
CA GLN A 579 2.94 -47.22 -35.19
C GLN A 579 3.73 -46.22 -36.07
N ILE A 580 5.04 -46.14 -35.85
CA ILE A 580 5.94 -45.41 -36.76
C ILE A 580 6.24 -46.32 -37.95
N ARG A 581 5.92 -45.86 -39.17
CA ARG A 581 6.29 -46.54 -40.41
C ARG A 581 7.52 -45.89 -41.00
N SER A 582 8.48 -46.72 -41.43
CA SER A 582 9.51 -46.32 -42.39
C SER A 582 8.95 -46.50 -43.80
N SER A 583 9.10 -45.49 -44.64
CA SER A 583 8.98 -45.61 -46.09
C SER A 583 10.37 -45.35 -46.69
N GLY A 584 10.97 -46.39 -47.24
CA GLY A 584 12.01 -46.24 -48.27
C GLY A 584 11.32 -46.04 -49.61
N ILE A 585 11.87 -45.16 -50.45
CA ILE A 585 11.51 -45.15 -51.88
C ILE A 585 12.17 -46.35 -52.54
#